data_AF-A0A9Q3PL72-F1
#
_entry.id   AF-A0A9Q3PL72-F1
#
_cell.length_a   1.000
_cell.length_b   1.000
_cell.length_c   1.000
_cell.angle_alpha   90.00
_cell.angle_beta   90.00
_cell.angle_gamma   90.00
#
_symmetry.space_group_name_H-M   'P 1'
#
loop_
_entity.id
_entity.type
_entity.pdbx_description
1 polymer ?
#
loop_
_entity_poly.entity_id
_entity_poly.type
_entity_poly.pdbx_seq_one_letter_code
_entity_poly.pdbx_strand_id
1 'polypeptide(L)'
;MQIIDSIHFVRSIIAVEPGKFDAKLNKIILYMSELKRNDKKYTECHQLTNVKLDSITNTCNRIESKFQVQNAEMEDLSILNSNDQLRILKDHVLEITKNTNQFATHLAKSDSEMQKLKNEIIENVEQIHKNYVPHMPRNSTLLTEENILVKGSFTPFLGENFISAKDIHKLEEWPKFSGEGDYNHIEFIRTIDMLQEDFHIPDEIIVGKLHSLFTRTAKKWYYKMRQDHGRHYWSWWKSEMLTKWANNSWRFKMENSFESDIFSS
;
A
#
# COMPACT_ATOMS: atom_id res chain seq x y z
N MET A 1 34.41 -20.29 -45.13
CA MET A 1 34.12 -20.33 -43.67
C MET A 1 33.94 -21.78 -43.29
N GLN A 2 34.82 -22.32 -42.48
CA GLN A 2 34.88 -23.75 -42.21
C GLN A 2 33.70 -24.12 -41.29
N ILE A 3 33.10 -25.30 -41.46
CA ILE A 3 31.97 -25.80 -40.63
C ILE A 3 32.23 -25.63 -39.11
N ILE A 4 33.51 -25.66 -38.71
CA ILE A 4 33.99 -25.38 -37.36
C ILE A 4 33.56 -23.98 -36.89
N ASP A 5 33.67 -22.96 -37.74
CA ASP A 5 33.26 -21.59 -37.44
C ASP A 5 31.74 -21.49 -37.23
N SER A 6 30.95 -22.19 -38.03
CA SER A 6 29.48 -22.27 -37.88
C SER A 6 29.06 -23.04 -36.62
N ILE A 7 29.81 -24.08 -36.24
CA ILE A 7 29.58 -24.82 -34.99
C ILE A 7 29.92 -23.95 -33.78
N HIS A 8 31.00 -23.18 -33.82
CA HIS A 8 31.36 -22.20 -32.79
C HIS A 8 30.31 -21.09 -32.68
N PHE A 9 29.77 -20.61 -33.80
CA PHE A 9 28.67 -19.65 -33.83
C PHE A 9 27.39 -20.20 -33.19
N VAL A 10 26.99 -21.44 -33.52
CA VAL A 10 25.84 -22.11 -32.88
C VAL A 10 26.10 -22.33 -31.38
N ARG A 11 27.35 -22.62 -30.97
CA ARG A 11 27.77 -22.68 -29.56
C ARG A 11 27.56 -21.35 -28.82
N SER A 12 27.77 -20.22 -29.49
CA SER A 12 27.59 -18.88 -28.90
C SER A 12 26.12 -18.49 -28.72
N ILE A 13 25.21 -19.06 -29.53
CA ILE A 13 23.77 -18.79 -29.47
C ILE A 13 23.06 -19.65 -28.40
N ILE A 14 23.55 -20.87 -28.12
CA ILE A 14 22.85 -21.88 -27.29
C ILE A 14 23.46 -21.97 -25.86
N ALA A 15 23.85 -20.85 -25.27
CA ALA A 15 24.44 -20.79 -23.93
C ALA A 15 23.44 -21.02 -22.77
N VAL A 16 22.48 -21.96 -22.91
CA VAL A 16 21.39 -22.13 -21.93
C VAL A 16 21.45 -23.41 -21.09
N GLU A 17 22.08 -24.52 -21.53
CA GLU A 17 22.30 -25.68 -20.62
C GLU A 17 23.55 -26.52 -21.00
N PRO A 18 24.63 -26.51 -20.19
CA PRO A 18 25.95 -27.02 -20.60
C PRO A 18 26.14 -28.56 -20.54
N GLY A 19 25.08 -29.38 -20.37
CA GLY A 19 25.25 -30.81 -20.08
C GLY A 19 24.88 -31.80 -21.19
N LYS A 20 23.74 -31.60 -21.86
CA LYS A 20 23.15 -32.61 -22.77
C LYS A 20 23.43 -32.35 -24.25
N PHE A 21 23.73 -31.11 -24.62
CA PHE A 21 23.96 -30.72 -26.02
C PHE A 21 25.36 -31.10 -26.51
N ASP A 22 26.38 -30.98 -25.66
CA ASP A 22 27.77 -31.28 -26.01
C ASP A 22 28.00 -32.74 -26.43
N ALA A 23 27.32 -33.71 -25.81
CA ALA A 23 27.46 -35.13 -26.17
C ALA A 23 26.89 -35.46 -27.57
N LYS A 24 25.78 -34.84 -27.96
CA LYS A 24 25.20 -35.00 -29.31
C LYS A 24 26.04 -34.26 -30.35
N LEU A 25 26.54 -33.07 -30.01
CA LEU A 25 27.40 -32.29 -30.89
C LEU A 25 28.73 -33.01 -31.18
N ASN A 26 29.35 -33.62 -30.17
CA ASN A 26 30.56 -34.41 -30.33
C ASN A 26 30.36 -35.63 -31.24
N LYS A 27 29.21 -36.30 -31.18
CA LYS A 27 28.86 -37.39 -32.12
C LYS A 27 28.73 -36.88 -33.56
N ILE A 28 28.15 -35.70 -33.75
CA ILE A 28 28.03 -35.07 -35.08
C ILE A 28 29.41 -34.71 -35.63
N ILE A 29 30.30 -34.15 -34.81
CA ILE A 29 31.67 -33.80 -35.21
C ILE A 29 32.46 -35.04 -35.66
N LEU A 30 32.37 -36.15 -34.91
CA LEU A 30 33.03 -37.41 -35.26
C LEU A 30 32.48 -37.98 -36.58
N TYR A 31 31.16 -37.99 -36.76
CA TYR A 31 30.52 -38.45 -37.99
C TYR A 31 30.91 -37.62 -39.22
N MET A 32 30.98 -36.29 -39.07
CA MET A 32 31.43 -35.38 -40.13
C MET A 32 32.90 -35.60 -40.50
N SER A 33 33.73 -36.00 -39.53
CA SER A 33 35.15 -36.32 -39.74
C SER A 33 35.35 -37.63 -40.51
N GLU A 34 34.46 -38.62 -40.33
CA GLU A 34 34.44 -39.86 -41.13
C GLU A 34 33.93 -39.61 -42.56
N LEU A 35 32.86 -38.81 -42.72
CA LEU A 35 32.33 -38.44 -44.03
C LEU A 35 33.36 -37.74 -44.90
N LYS A 36 34.22 -36.89 -44.31
CA LYS A 36 35.27 -36.15 -45.02
C LYS A 36 36.32 -37.05 -45.71
N ARG A 37 36.44 -38.32 -45.32
CA ARG A 37 37.28 -39.31 -46.02
C ARG A 37 36.63 -39.86 -47.29
N ASN A 38 35.36 -39.51 -47.54
CA ASN A 38 34.51 -40.04 -48.62
C ASN A 38 33.93 -38.85 -49.42
N ASP A 39 34.78 -38.23 -50.26
CA ASP A 39 34.61 -36.89 -50.85
C ASP A 39 33.22 -36.60 -51.46
N LYS A 40 32.64 -37.55 -52.18
CA LYS A 40 31.34 -37.34 -52.85
C LYS A 40 30.18 -37.25 -51.84
N LYS A 41 30.14 -38.17 -50.86
CA LYS A 41 29.11 -38.16 -49.81
C LYS A 41 29.26 -36.99 -48.85
N TYR A 42 30.50 -36.56 -48.61
CA TYR A 42 30.78 -35.35 -47.83
C TYR A 42 30.21 -34.10 -48.49
N THR A 43 30.38 -33.94 -49.80
CA THR A 43 29.94 -32.75 -50.54
C THR A 43 28.42 -32.62 -50.56
N GLU A 44 27.69 -33.71 -50.85
CA GLU A 44 26.22 -33.72 -50.81
C GLU A 44 25.67 -33.46 -49.40
N CYS A 45 26.26 -34.09 -48.37
CA CYS A 45 25.88 -33.87 -46.98
C CYS A 45 26.17 -32.43 -46.53
N HIS A 46 27.29 -31.84 -46.96
CA HIS A 46 27.65 -30.47 -46.64
C HIS A 46 26.69 -29.46 -47.27
N GLN A 47 26.35 -29.63 -48.56
CA GLN A 47 25.37 -28.78 -49.24
C GLN A 47 24.00 -28.82 -48.58
N LEU A 48 23.50 -30.03 -48.27
CA LEU A 48 22.19 -30.19 -47.61
C LEU A 48 22.18 -29.57 -46.20
N THR A 49 23.28 -29.71 -45.47
CA THR A 49 23.44 -29.10 -44.15
C THR A 49 23.42 -27.58 -44.23
N ASN A 50 24.14 -26.98 -45.18
CA ASN A 50 24.18 -25.52 -45.35
C ASN A 50 22.81 -24.95 -45.73
N VAL A 51 22.08 -25.59 -46.66
CA VAL A 51 20.71 -25.17 -47.03
C VAL A 51 19.77 -25.19 -45.81
N LYS A 52 19.86 -26.22 -44.97
CA LYS A 52 19.09 -26.29 -43.72
C LYS A 52 19.51 -25.22 -42.73
N LEU A 53 20.81 -24.94 -42.62
CA LEU A 53 21.34 -23.90 -41.74
C LEU A 53 20.83 -22.52 -42.17
N ASP A 54 20.86 -22.21 -43.46
CA ASP A 54 20.36 -20.94 -44.00
C ASP A 54 18.87 -20.76 -43.75
N SER A 55 18.08 -21.83 -43.92
CA SER A 55 16.65 -21.83 -43.62
C SER A 55 16.36 -21.55 -42.13
N ILE A 56 17.15 -22.16 -41.24
CA ILE A 56 17.06 -21.92 -39.79
C ILE A 56 17.45 -20.47 -39.47
N THR A 57 18.59 -20.00 -39.98
CA THR A 57 19.05 -18.61 -39.80
C THR A 57 18.00 -17.60 -40.22
N ASN A 58 17.40 -17.79 -41.41
CA ASN A 58 16.34 -16.90 -41.90
C ASN A 58 15.10 -16.93 -41.02
N THR A 59 14.74 -18.10 -40.48
CA THR A 59 13.62 -18.24 -39.55
C THR A 59 13.90 -17.53 -38.23
N CYS A 60 15.11 -17.68 -37.68
CA CYS A 60 15.56 -16.99 -36.48
C CYS A 60 15.51 -15.47 -36.66
N ASN A 61 16.09 -14.94 -37.75
CA ASN A 61 16.08 -13.50 -38.04
C ASN A 61 14.64 -12.95 -38.17
N ARG A 62 13.73 -13.73 -38.75
CA ARG A 62 12.32 -13.34 -38.86
C ARG A 62 11.62 -13.31 -37.50
N ILE A 63 11.92 -14.25 -36.61
CA ILE A 63 11.39 -14.28 -35.25
C ILE A 63 11.94 -13.10 -34.45
N GLU A 64 13.26 -12.85 -34.54
CA GLU A 64 13.92 -11.74 -33.86
C GLU A 64 13.34 -10.39 -34.30
N SER A 65 13.15 -10.19 -35.61
CA SER A 65 12.53 -8.97 -36.14
C SER A 65 11.11 -8.78 -35.59
N LYS A 66 10.31 -9.84 -35.49
CA LYS A 66 8.96 -9.77 -34.91
C LYS A 66 8.99 -9.42 -33.42
N PHE A 67 9.93 -10.01 -32.68
CA PHE A 67 10.08 -9.74 -31.26
C PHE A 67 10.50 -8.30 -31.00
N GLN A 68 11.43 -7.75 -31.79
CA GLN A 68 11.84 -6.35 -31.71
C GLN A 68 10.67 -5.39 -31.94
N VAL A 69 9.83 -5.64 -32.95
CA VAL A 69 8.63 -4.82 -33.21
C VAL A 69 7.65 -4.86 -32.04
N GLN A 70 7.34 -6.06 -31.52
CA GLN A 70 6.44 -6.20 -30.37
C GLN A 70 6.98 -5.51 -29.12
N ASN A 71 8.29 -5.56 -28.89
CA ASN A 71 8.90 -4.92 -27.73
C ASN A 71 8.81 -3.39 -27.82
N ALA A 72 9.02 -2.81 -29.01
CA ALA A 72 8.84 -1.38 -29.25
C ALA A 72 7.37 -0.93 -29.03
N GLU A 73 6.39 -1.71 -29.53
CA GLU A 73 4.96 -1.42 -29.31
C GLU A 73 4.57 -1.46 -27.82
N MET A 74 5.14 -2.39 -27.04
CA MET A 74 4.90 -2.44 -25.59
C MET A 74 5.54 -1.26 -24.84
N GLU A 75 6.73 -0.81 -25.24
CA GLU A 75 7.37 0.38 -24.67
C GLU A 75 6.53 1.64 -24.93
N ASP A 76 6.03 1.82 -26.16
CA ASP A 76 5.18 2.97 -26.52
C ASP A 76 3.86 3.01 -25.73
N LEU A 77 3.19 1.86 -25.56
CA LEU A 77 1.96 1.77 -24.76
C LEU A 77 2.20 2.05 -23.28
N SER A 78 3.33 1.60 -22.73
CA SER A 78 3.74 1.84 -21.34
C SER A 78 3.98 3.34 -21.08
N ILE A 79 4.65 4.01 -22.02
CA ILE A 79 4.93 5.45 -21.95
C ILE A 79 3.62 6.26 -22.04
N LEU A 80 2.73 5.92 -22.97
CA LEU A 80 1.46 6.62 -23.15
C LEU A 80 0.58 6.53 -21.88
N ASN A 81 0.45 5.34 -21.31
CA ASN A 81 -0.34 5.11 -20.10
C ASN A 81 0.22 5.89 -18.89
N SER A 82 1.55 5.90 -18.73
CA SER A 82 2.20 6.64 -17.64
C SER A 82 1.98 8.16 -17.75
N ASN A 83 1.99 8.70 -18.96
CA ASN A 83 1.75 10.13 -19.20
C ASN A 83 0.30 10.54 -18.94
N ASP A 84 -0.68 9.71 -19.27
CA ASP A 84 -2.09 9.99 -18.97
C ASP A 84 -2.37 9.97 -17.46
N GLN A 85 -1.80 9.01 -16.73
CA GLN A 85 -1.89 8.98 -15.26
C GLN A 85 -1.26 10.23 -14.64
N LEU A 86 -0.10 10.68 -15.15
CA LEU A 86 0.56 11.89 -14.67
C LEU A 86 -0.28 13.15 -14.92
N ARG A 87 -1.00 13.23 -16.05
CA ARG A 87 -1.90 14.33 -16.36
C ARG A 87 -3.07 14.38 -15.38
N ILE A 88 -3.73 13.25 -15.14
CA ILE A 88 -4.84 13.15 -14.18
C ILE A 88 -4.39 13.56 -12.77
N LEU A 89 -3.21 13.10 -12.35
CA LEU A 89 -2.64 13.48 -11.05
C LEU A 89 -2.39 14.98 -10.94
N LYS A 90 -1.88 15.62 -12.00
CA LYS A 90 -1.66 17.08 -12.02
C LYS A 90 -2.96 17.86 -11.87
N ASP A 91 -4.03 17.43 -12.53
CA ASP A 91 -5.33 18.09 -12.45
C ASP A 91 -5.91 17.97 -11.03
N HIS A 92 -5.81 16.80 -10.39
CA HIS A 92 -6.22 16.63 -9.00
C HIS A 92 -5.41 17.49 -8.03
N VAL A 93 -4.09 17.58 -8.21
CA VAL A 93 -3.23 18.44 -7.38
C VAL A 93 -3.62 19.91 -7.53
N LEU A 94 -3.97 20.35 -8.74
CA LEU A 94 -4.42 21.72 -8.99
C LEU A 94 -5.73 22.03 -8.26
N GLU A 95 -6.70 21.12 -8.31
CA GLU A 95 -7.99 21.30 -7.64
C GLU A 95 -7.85 21.26 -6.10
N ILE A 96 -7.01 20.36 -5.57
CA ILE A 96 -6.67 20.34 -4.13
C ILE A 96 -6.06 21.68 -3.72
N THR A 97 -5.09 22.19 -4.47
CA THR A 97 -4.43 23.47 -4.17
C THR A 97 -5.42 24.63 -4.14
N LYS A 98 -6.35 24.68 -5.10
CA LYS A 98 -7.42 25.67 -5.15
C LYS A 98 -8.34 25.59 -3.92
N ASN A 99 -8.76 24.40 -3.54
CA ASN A 99 -9.62 24.19 -2.37
C ASN A 99 -8.91 24.54 -1.06
N THR A 100 -7.62 24.20 -0.92
CA THR A 100 -6.81 24.59 0.23
C THR A 100 -6.72 26.10 0.37
N ASN A 101 -6.52 26.82 -0.73
CA ASN A 101 -6.47 28.28 -0.72
C ASN A 101 -7.82 28.88 -0.31
N GLN A 102 -8.93 28.36 -0.83
CA GLN A 102 -10.28 28.79 -0.41
C GLN A 102 -10.49 28.55 1.09
N PHE A 103 -10.14 27.37 1.60
CA PHE A 103 -10.24 27.07 3.02
C PHE A 103 -9.42 28.03 3.88
N ALA A 104 -8.18 28.34 3.48
CA ALA A 104 -7.33 29.31 4.16
C ALA A 104 -7.99 30.71 4.23
N THR A 105 -8.65 31.15 3.15
CA THR A 105 -9.37 32.43 3.17
C THR A 105 -10.58 32.42 4.11
N HIS A 106 -11.33 31.31 4.16
CA HIS A 106 -12.45 31.16 5.09
C HIS A 106 -11.98 31.14 6.55
N LEU A 107 -10.87 30.45 6.83
CA LEU A 107 -10.28 30.40 8.16
C LEU A 107 -9.84 31.79 8.62
N ALA A 108 -9.13 32.54 7.78
CA ALA A 108 -8.71 33.91 8.09
C ALA A 108 -9.91 34.85 8.38
N LYS A 109 -11.01 34.67 7.63
CA LYS A 109 -12.25 35.41 7.88
C LYS A 109 -12.87 35.04 9.23
N SER A 110 -12.96 33.75 9.54
CA SER A 110 -13.50 33.27 10.82
C SER A 110 -12.68 33.74 12.02
N ASP A 111 -11.34 33.72 11.92
CA ASP A 111 -10.46 34.26 12.95
C ASP A 111 -10.69 35.75 13.17
N SER A 112 -10.88 36.53 12.09
CA SER A 112 -11.20 37.96 12.21
C SER A 112 -12.52 38.20 12.93
N GLU A 113 -13.56 37.41 12.65
CA GLU A 113 -14.86 37.49 13.31
C GLU A 113 -14.75 37.10 14.80
N MET A 114 -14.00 36.05 15.12
CA MET A 114 -13.75 35.63 16.50
C MET A 114 -13.02 36.70 17.32
N GLN A 115 -12.02 37.38 16.73
CA GLN A 115 -11.33 38.47 17.41
C GLN A 115 -12.25 39.67 17.67
N LYS A 116 -13.15 40.00 16.74
CA LYS A 116 -14.16 41.06 16.95
C LYS A 116 -15.07 40.72 18.13
N LEU A 117 -15.62 39.51 18.16
CA LEU A 117 -16.48 39.04 19.27
C LEU A 117 -15.74 39.05 20.60
N LYS A 118 -14.47 38.62 20.61
CA LYS A 118 -13.64 38.63 21.82
C LYS A 118 -13.48 40.05 22.37
N ASN A 119 -13.20 41.02 21.50
CA ASN A 119 -13.05 42.42 21.91
C ASN A 119 -14.38 43.00 22.44
N GLU A 120 -15.50 42.68 21.79
CA GLU A 120 -16.83 43.10 22.24
C GLU A 120 -17.17 42.55 23.64
N ILE A 121 -16.84 41.27 23.92
CA ILE A 121 -17.02 40.68 25.25
C ILE A 121 -16.16 41.40 26.29
N ILE A 122 -14.90 41.69 25.98
CA ILE A 122 -14.00 42.41 26.88
C ILE A 122 -14.57 43.80 27.22
N GLU A 123 -14.99 44.57 26.22
CA GLU A 123 -15.60 45.89 26.41
C GLU A 123 -16.87 45.79 27.28
N ASN A 124 -17.75 44.82 27.02
CA ASN A 124 -18.96 44.62 27.80
C ASN A 124 -18.65 44.27 29.28
N VAL A 125 -17.65 43.42 29.52
CA VAL A 125 -17.22 43.06 30.89
C VAL A 125 -16.63 44.28 31.62
N GLU A 126 -15.84 45.11 30.94
CA GLU A 126 -15.28 46.34 31.52
C GLU A 126 -16.38 47.36 31.90
N GLN A 127 -17.43 47.48 31.08
CA GLN A 127 -18.57 48.34 31.39
C GLN A 127 -19.37 47.84 32.60
N ILE A 128 -19.55 46.51 32.71
CA ILE A 128 -20.17 45.90 33.90
C ILE A 128 -19.33 46.19 35.15
N HIS A 129 -18.00 46.08 35.06
CA HIS A 129 -17.10 46.36 36.16
C HIS A 129 -17.12 47.84 36.60
N LYS A 130 -17.20 48.78 35.65
CA LYS A 130 -17.31 50.22 35.95
C LYS A 130 -18.63 50.59 36.64
N ASN A 131 -19.71 49.86 36.36
CA ASN A 131 -21.03 50.10 36.95
C ASN A 131 -21.24 49.40 38.30
N TYR A 132 -20.24 48.67 38.82
CA TYR A 132 -20.32 47.95 40.09
C TYR A 132 -19.60 48.74 41.21
N VAL A 133 -20.37 49.24 42.19
CA VAL A 133 -19.85 49.93 43.40
C VAL A 133 -19.51 48.88 44.48
N PRO A 134 -18.35 48.96 45.19
CA PRO A 134 -17.80 47.84 45.93
C PRO A 134 -18.37 47.71 47.35
N HIS A 135 -19.11 46.64 47.62
CA HIS A 135 -19.38 46.16 48.98
C HIS A 135 -19.25 44.64 49.08
N MET A 136 -18.02 44.09 49.04
CA MET A 136 -17.59 42.95 49.89
C MET A 136 -16.14 42.51 49.58
N PRO A 137 -15.45 41.84 50.53
CA PRO A 137 -13.99 41.80 50.57
C PRO A 137 -13.36 40.76 49.63
N ARG A 138 -12.17 41.14 49.15
CA ARG A 138 -11.21 40.31 48.41
C ARG A 138 -10.94 38.97 49.10
N ASN A 139 -11.38 37.88 48.48
CA ASN A 139 -10.59 36.65 48.43
C ASN A 139 -9.97 36.57 47.04
N SER A 140 -8.84 37.26 46.90
CA SER A 140 -7.98 37.18 45.73
C SER A 140 -7.26 35.82 45.70
N THR A 141 -7.84 34.87 44.99
CA THR A 141 -7.08 33.78 44.36
C THR A 141 -6.90 34.16 42.91
N LEU A 142 -5.78 34.82 42.63
CA LEU A 142 -5.29 35.10 41.28
C LEU A 142 -5.18 33.78 40.51
N LEU A 143 -5.96 33.63 39.44
CA LEU A 143 -5.69 32.64 38.41
C LEU A 143 -4.50 33.14 37.61
N THR A 144 -3.29 32.79 38.05
CA THR A 144 -2.05 32.98 37.29
C THR A 144 -2.04 32.10 36.04
N GLU A 145 -1.59 32.69 34.94
CA GLU A 145 -1.56 32.24 33.54
C GLU A 145 -0.71 30.97 33.24
N GLU A 146 -0.37 30.14 34.23
CA GLU A 146 0.42 28.93 34.00
C GLU A 146 -0.49 27.70 33.89
N ASN A 147 -1.05 27.44 32.71
CA ASN A 147 -1.41 26.08 32.25
C ASN A 147 -1.75 25.99 30.74
N ILE A 148 -1.21 26.88 29.89
CA ILE A 148 -1.21 26.66 28.45
C ILE A 148 0.02 25.82 28.10
N LEU A 149 -0.04 24.51 28.38
CA LEU A 149 0.83 23.54 27.72
C LEU A 149 0.01 22.78 26.67
N VAL A 150 0.14 23.26 25.44
CA VAL A 150 -0.26 22.59 24.21
C VAL A 150 0.39 21.21 24.15
N LYS A 151 -0.41 20.15 24.25
CA LYS A 151 -0.10 18.84 23.68
C LYS A 151 -1.33 18.32 22.93
N GLY A 152 -1.30 18.54 21.60
CA GLY A 152 -2.06 17.79 20.59
C GLY A 152 -3.56 17.65 20.82
N SER A 153 -4.31 18.75 20.79
CA SER A 153 -5.77 18.68 20.82
C SER A 153 -6.31 18.37 19.42
N PHE A 154 -6.80 17.14 19.26
CA PHE A 154 -7.72 16.76 18.18
C PHE A 154 -9.04 17.52 18.38
N THR A 155 -9.31 18.53 17.57
CA THR A 155 -10.60 19.24 17.60
C THR A 155 -11.63 18.40 16.84
N PRO A 156 -12.80 18.05 17.43
CA PRO A 156 -13.83 17.30 16.73
C PRO A 156 -14.47 18.16 15.64
N PHE A 157 -14.27 17.80 14.38
CA PHE A 157 -15.05 18.35 13.27
C PHE A 157 -16.34 17.54 13.16
N LEU A 158 -17.37 17.96 13.90
CA LEU A 158 -18.73 17.42 13.76
C LEU A 158 -19.38 18.08 12.53
N GLY A 159 -19.13 17.51 11.35
CA GLY A 159 -19.86 17.82 10.12
C GLY A 159 -21.26 17.18 10.13
N GLU A 160 -22.25 17.91 9.63
CA GLU A 160 -23.70 17.70 9.81
C GLU A 160 -24.35 16.46 9.16
N ASN A 161 -23.60 15.42 8.75
CA ASN A 161 -24.18 14.26 8.04
C ASN A 161 -23.87 12.89 8.70
N PHE A 162 -23.88 12.81 10.03
CA PHE A 162 -23.76 11.51 10.71
C PHE A 162 -25.12 10.91 11.06
N ILE A 163 -25.24 9.61 10.73
CA ILE A 163 -26.25 8.71 11.30
C ILE A 163 -26.32 8.97 12.81
N SER A 164 -27.52 9.31 13.29
CA SER A 164 -27.73 9.59 14.71
C SER A 164 -27.18 8.43 15.54
N ALA A 165 -26.53 8.72 16.67
CA ALA A 165 -26.07 7.69 17.61
C ALA A 165 -27.16 6.64 17.94
N LYS A 166 -28.45 7.02 17.80
CA LYS A 166 -29.63 6.16 17.93
C LYS A 166 -29.72 5.01 16.90
N ASP A 167 -29.24 5.19 15.68
CA ASP A 167 -29.26 4.14 14.64
C ASP A 167 -28.02 3.22 14.74
N ILE A 168 -26.93 3.69 15.36
CA ILE A 168 -25.73 2.89 15.67
C ILE A 168 -26.03 1.82 16.74
N HIS A 169 -27.04 2.03 17.58
CA HIS A 169 -27.49 1.05 18.57
C HIS A 169 -28.22 -0.17 17.98
N LYS A 170 -28.67 -0.12 16.72
CA LYS A 170 -29.27 -1.28 16.02
C LYS A 170 -28.24 -2.24 15.43
N LEU A 171 -26.96 -1.86 15.40
CA LEU A 171 -25.84 -2.75 15.10
C LEU A 171 -25.46 -3.52 16.38
N GLU A 172 -26.28 -4.49 16.78
CA GLU A 172 -26.06 -5.22 18.03
C GLU A 172 -24.84 -6.16 18.02
N GLU A 173 -24.20 -6.41 16.88
CA GLU A 173 -23.09 -7.36 16.80
C GLU A 173 -21.79 -6.70 16.33
N TRP A 174 -21.23 -5.85 17.21
CA TRP A 174 -19.82 -5.47 17.07
C TRP A 174 -18.92 -6.65 17.47
N PRO A 175 -17.85 -6.95 16.70
CA PRO A 175 -16.99 -8.07 17.00
C PRO A 175 -16.22 -7.84 18.31
N LYS A 176 -15.97 -8.91 19.08
CA LYS A 176 -15.11 -8.86 20.27
C LYS A 176 -13.75 -9.46 19.95
N PHE A 177 -12.68 -8.81 20.41
CA PHE A 177 -11.31 -9.26 20.20
C PHE A 177 -10.63 -9.51 21.54
N SER A 178 -10.21 -10.75 21.78
CA SER A 178 -9.53 -11.18 23.00
C SER A 178 -8.00 -11.07 22.90
N GLY A 179 -7.47 -11.07 21.68
CA GLY A 179 -6.05 -11.24 21.41
C GLY A 179 -5.53 -12.64 21.75
N GLU A 180 -6.43 -13.62 21.89
CA GLU A 180 -6.18 -15.03 22.20
C GLU A 180 -6.85 -15.91 21.13
N GLY A 181 -6.10 -16.83 20.54
CA GLY A 181 -6.55 -17.70 19.44
C GLY A 181 -5.91 -17.36 18.09
N ASP A 182 -5.78 -18.36 17.23
CA ASP A 182 -5.34 -18.16 15.85
C ASP A 182 -6.44 -17.38 15.09
N TYR A 183 -6.08 -16.55 14.11
CA TYR A 183 -6.99 -15.81 13.21
C TYR A 183 -7.84 -14.66 13.78
N ASN A 184 -7.95 -14.51 15.10
CA ASN A 184 -8.88 -13.56 15.73
C ASN A 184 -8.68 -12.08 15.35
N HIS A 185 -7.45 -11.66 15.00
CA HIS A 185 -7.14 -10.25 14.72
C HIS A 185 -7.50 -9.83 13.29
N ILE A 186 -7.36 -10.72 12.30
CA ILE A 186 -7.69 -10.43 10.90
C ILE A 186 -9.21 -10.33 10.73
N GLU A 187 -9.94 -11.30 11.28
CA GLU A 187 -11.40 -11.31 11.23
C GLU A 187 -12.01 -10.10 11.94
N PHE A 188 -11.44 -9.71 13.09
CA PHE A 188 -11.84 -8.51 13.81
C PHE A 188 -11.65 -7.23 12.98
N ILE A 189 -10.46 -7.05 12.39
CA ILE A 189 -10.16 -5.87 11.57
C ILE A 189 -11.09 -5.83 10.35
N ARG A 190 -11.24 -6.95 9.64
CA ARG A 190 -12.10 -7.05 8.46
C ARG A 190 -13.56 -6.72 8.78
N THR A 191 -14.06 -7.23 9.90
CA THR A 191 -15.45 -6.98 10.32
C THR A 191 -15.68 -5.50 10.63
N ILE A 192 -14.73 -4.84 11.30
CA ILE A 192 -14.82 -3.39 11.54
C ILE A 192 -14.72 -2.60 10.23
N ASP A 193 -13.82 -2.98 9.32
CA ASP A 193 -13.69 -2.31 8.01
C ASP A 193 -14.97 -2.43 7.18
N MET A 194 -15.62 -3.61 7.14
CA MET A 194 -16.92 -3.78 6.50
C MET A 194 -18.00 -2.90 7.14
N LEU A 195 -18.07 -2.85 8.47
CA LEU A 195 -19.01 -1.97 9.17
C LEU A 195 -18.74 -0.48 8.89
N GLN A 196 -17.48 -0.10 8.75
CA GLN A 196 -17.09 1.26 8.41
C GLN A 196 -17.54 1.63 6.99
N GLU A 197 -17.36 0.73 6.03
CA GLU A 197 -17.75 0.92 4.63
C GLU A 197 -19.27 0.95 4.47
N ASP A 198 -19.98 -0.05 5.02
CA ASP A 198 -21.42 -0.24 4.85
C ASP A 198 -22.26 0.87 5.51
N PHE A 199 -21.79 1.38 6.66
CA PHE A 199 -22.52 2.35 7.47
C PHE A 199 -21.83 3.73 7.53
N HIS A 200 -20.77 3.94 6.76
CA HIS A 200 -19.97 5.19 6.75
C HIS A 200 -19.60 5.67 8.16
N ILE A 201 -19.16 4.74 9.01
CA ILE A 201 -18.88 5.04 10.41
C ILE A 201 -17.58 5.84 10.51
N PRO A 202 -17.61 7.03 11.15
CA PRO A 202 -16.40 7.80 11.37
C PRO A 202 -15.44 7.11 12.34
N ASP A 203 -14.14 7.29 12.13
CA ASP A 203 -13.06 6.70 12.91
C ASP A 203 -13.22 6.97 14.42
N GLU A 204 -13.73 8.13 14.81
CA GLU A 204 -13.93 8.53 16.20
C GLU A 204 -14.89 7.60 16.95
N ILE A 205 -15.93 7.10 16.27
CA ILE A 205 -16.90 6.17 16.84
C ILE A 205 -16.28 4.79 17.00
N ILE A 206 -15.53 4.33 15.99
CA ILE A 206 -14.81 3.06 16.02
C ILE A 206 -13.79 3.06 17.17
N VAL A 207 -12.93 4.08 17.22
CA VAL A 207 -11.88 4.25 18.25
C VAL A 207 -12.49 4.43 19.63
N GLY A 208 -13.63 5.13 19.73
CA GLY A 208 -14.41 5.26 20.96
C GLY A 208 -14.92 3.91 21.49
N LYS A 209 -15.31 3.00 20.58
CA LYS A 209 -15.79 1.66 20.94
C LYS A 209 -14.70 0.65 21.24
N LEU A 210 -13.45 0.82 20.76
CA LEU A 210 -12.36 -0.15 20.94
C LEU A 210 -12.18 -0.64 22.39
N HIS A 211 -12.35 0.24 23.37
CA HIS A 211 -12.29 -0.13 24.80
C HIS A 211 -13.29 -1.24 25.20
N SER A 212 -14.48 -1.24 24.58
CA SER A 212 -15.53 -2.23 24.81
C SER A 212 -15.38 -3.50 23.96
N LEU A 213 -14.78 -3.37 22.78
CA LEU A 213 -14.56 -4.47 21.84
C LEU A 213 -13.37 -5.34 22.25
N PHE A 214 -12.36 -4.74 22.87
CA PHE A 214 -11.21 -5.46 23.39
C PHE A 214 -11.50 -6.14 24.72
N THR A 215 -11.13 -7.42 24.81
CA THR A 215 -11.28 -8.25 26.00
C THR A 215 -9.93 -8.88 26.38
N ARG A 216 -9.82 -9.37 27.62
CA ARG A 216 -8.64 -10.10 28.15
C ARG A 216 -7.29 -9.42 27.84
N THR A 217 -6.41 -10.11 27.11
CA THR A 217 -5.04 -9.71 26.82
C THR A 217 -5.00 -8.50 25.87
N ALA A 218 -5.89 -8.46 24.87
CA ALA A 218 -6.03 -7.30 23.99
C ALA A 218 -6.45 -6.04 24.75
N LYS A 219 -7.34 -6.16 25.74
CA LYS A 219 -7.77 -5.00 26.56
C LYS A 219 -6.62 -4.38 27.34
N LYS A 220 -5.76 -5.21 27.94
CA LYS A 220 -4.56 -4.75 28.66
C LYS A 220 -3.57 -4.05 27.72
N TRP A 221 -3.34 -4.63 26.54
CA TRP A 221 -2.48 -4.02 25.52
C TRP A 221 -3.02 -2.67 25.03
N TYR A 222 -4.31 -2.58 24.75
CA TYR A 222 -4.97 -1.35 24.31
C TYR A 222 -4.77 -0.20 25.29
N TYR A 223 -4.96 -0.46 26.60
CA TYR A 223 -4.76 0.57 27.60
C TYR A 223 -3.32 1.08 27.67
N LYS A 224 -2.34 0.17 27.57
CA LYS A 224 -0.93 0.56 27.52
C LYS A 224 -0.64 1.42 26.29
N MET A 225 -1.07 0.98 25.11
CA MET A 225 -0.85 1.74 23.87
C MET A 225 -1.55 3.11 23.89
N ARG A 226 -2.75 3.19 24.46
CA ARG A 226 -3.47 4.46 24.59
C ARG A 226 -2.82 5.42 25.59
N GLN A 227 -2.14 4.90 26.61
CA GLN A 227 -1.34 5.72 27.53
C GLN A 227 -0.05 6.22 26.87
N ASP A 228 0.64 5.35 26.14
CA ASP A 228 1.96 5.64 25.56
C ASP A 228 1.85 6.57 24.32
N HIS A 229 0.83 6.38 23.48
CA HIS A 229 0.70 7.04 22.18
C HIS A 229 -0.49 8.02 22.09
N GLY A 230 -1.45 7.95 23.02
CA GLY A 230 -2.60 8.85 23.04
C GLY A 230 -3.73 8.44 22.09
N ARG A 231 -4.35 9.41 21.41
CA ARG A 231 -5.49 9.17 20.50
C ARG A 231 -5.00 9.13 19.05
N HIS A 232 -5.44 8.10 18.33
CA HIS A 232 -5.10 7.89 16.93
C HIS A 232 -6.31 7.35 16.15
N TYR A 233 -6.27 7.55 14.83
CA TYR A 233 -7.22 7.04 13.85
C TYR A 233 -7.27 5.51 13.78
N TRP A 234 -8.34 4.96 13.20
CA TRP A 234 -8.53 3.52 13.10
C TRP A 234 -7.40 2.84 12.30
N SER A 235 -6.93 3.48 11.23
CA SER A 235 -5.81 3.01 10.40
C SER A 235 -4.52 2.73 11.19
N TRP A 236 -4.21 3.58 12.18
CA TRP A 236 -3.05 3.39 13.05
C TRP A 236 -3.24 2.17 13.96
N TRP A 237 -4.42 2.03 14.57
CA TRP A 237 -4.75 0.87 15.41
C TRP A 237 -4.65 -0.45 14.62
N LYS A 238 -5.07 -0.48 13.35
CA LYS A 238 -4.89 -1.65 12.47
C LYS A 238 -3.42 -2.03 12.33
N SER A 239 -2.56 -1.06 12.05
CA SER A 239 -1.12 -1.29 11.90
C SER A 239 -0.49 -1.84 13.18
N GLU A 240 -0.86 -1.29 14.33
CA GLU A 240 -0.35 -1.76 15.64
C GLU A 240 -0.87 -3.16 15.99
N MET A 241 -2.13 -3.46 15.67
CA MET A 241 -2.68 -4.81 15.84
C MET A 241 -1.94 -5.84 14.97
N LEU A 242 -1.69 -5.52 13.70
CA LEU A 242 -0.92 -6.37 12.80
C LEU A 242 0.52 -6.54 13.31
N THR A 243 1.16 -5.47 13.77
CA THR A 243 2.52 -5.54 14.33
C THR A 243 2.58 -6.44 15.56
N LYS A 244 1.57 -6.37 16.44
CA LYS A 244 1.55 -7.13 17.68
C LYS A 244 1.18 -8.61 17.49
N TRP A 245 0.20 -8.91 16.64
CA TRP A 245 -0.38 -10.25 16.50
C TRP A 245 -0.05 -10.97 15.19
N ALA A 246 0.35 -10.27 14.12
CA ALA A 246 0.83 -10.88 12.87
C ALA A 246 2.35 -11.11 12.89
N ASN A 247 2.87 -11.63 14.01
CA ASN A 247 4.30 -11.92 14.18
C ASN A 247 4.75 -13.12 13.31
N ASN A 248 6.07 -13.30 13.16
CA ASN A 248 6.64 -14.36 12.30
C ASN A 248 6.18 -15.77 12.71
N SER A 249 5.92 -16.02 14.00
CA SER A 249 5.40 -17.30 14.47
C SER A 249 3.95 -17.54 14.01
N TRP A 250 3.13 -16.49 13.93
CA TRP A 250 1.79 -16.57 13.34
C TRP A 250 1.86 -16.80 11.83
N ARG A 251 2.75 -16.10 11.10
CA ARG A 251 2.94 -16.31 9.65
C ARG A 251 3.39 -17.74 9.32
N PHE A 252 4.29 -18.30 10.13
CA PHE A 252 4.76 -19.68 9.97
C PHE A 252 3.66 -20.71 10.28
N LYS A 253 2.85 -20.47 11.32
CA LYS A 253 1.66 -21.31 11.60
C LYS A 253 0.64 -21.25 10.48
N MET A 254 0.43 -20.06 9.91
CA MET A 254 -0.46 -19.83 8.77
C MET A 254 -0.03 -20.62 7.54
N GLU A 255 1.24 -20.51 7.17
CA GLU A 255 1.83 -21.23 6.03
C GLU A 255 1.66 -22.74 6.21
N ASN A 256 1.96 -23.26 7.41
CA ASN A 256 1.77 -24.68 7.72
C ASN A 256 0.29 -25.13 7.69
N SER A 257 -0.65 -24.31 8.17
CA SER A 257 -2.08 -24.66 8.11
C SER A 257 -2.63 -24.63 6.68
N PHE A 258 -2.13 -23.72 5.84
CA PHE A 258 -2.49 -23.66 4.43
C PHE A 258 -1.92 -24.85 3.67
N GLU A 259 -0.67 -25.24 3.93
CA GLU A 259 -0.07 -26.46 3.38
C GLU A 259 -0.84 -27.71 3.84
N SER A 260 -1.21 -27.82 5.12
CA SER A 260 -1.98 -28.98 5.59
C SER A 260 -3.36 -29.09 4.94
N ASP A 261 -4.03 -27.98 4.65
CA ASP A 261 -5.34 -27.98 3.99
C ASP A 261 -5.24 -28.36 2.50
N ILE A 262 -4.14 -28.02 1.83
CA ILE A 262 -3.89 -28.39 0.42
C ILE A 262 -3.52 -29.87 0.27
N PHE A 263 -2.81 -30.45 1.23
CA PHE A 263 -2.31 -31.83 1.16
C PHE A 263 -3.16 -32.87 1.90
N SER A 264 -4.31 -32.47 2.48
CA SER A 264 -5.25 -33.37 3.16
C SER A 264 -6.55 -33.66 2.38
N SER A 265 -6.63 -33.25 1.10
CA SER A 265 -7.76 -33.56 0.19
C SER A 265 -7.39 -34.52 -0.93
#